data_AF-A0A5F2GTM6-F1
#
_entry.id   AF-A0A5F2GTM6-F1
#
_cell.length_a   1.000
_cell.length_b   1.000
_cell.length_c   1.000
_cell.angle_alpha   90.00
_cell.angle_beta   90.00
_cell.angle_gamma   90.00
#
_symmetry.space_group_name_H-M   'P 1'
#
loop_
_entity.id
_entity.type
_entity.pdbx_description
1 polymer ?
#
loop_
_entity_poly.entity_id
_entity_poly.type
_entity_poly.pdbx_seq_one_letter_code
_entity_poly.pdbx_strand_id
1 'polypeptide(L)' 'MTRSRILVTLALLAAVVTVTACGRKTGLDTPYEAAEQARKDAERAKQPVPPEPEKPVKDKKFILDPLL' A
#
# COMPACT_ATOMS: atom_id res chain seq x y z
N MET A 1 -1.38 -37.86 -15.22
CA MET A 1 -1.33 -36.42 -15.55
C MET A 1 -0.17 -36.18 -16.50
N THR A 2 -0.41 -35.72 -17.72
CA THR A 2 0.67 -35.46 -18.69
C THR A 2 1.61 -34.38 -18.15
N ARG A 3 2.93 -34.58 -18.29
CA ARG A 3 3.99 -33.64 -17.82
C ARG A 3 3.74 -32.20 -18.25
N SER A 4 3.17 -32.02 -19.45
CA SER A 4 2.71 -30.74 -19.98
C SER A 4 1.66 -30.06 -19.10
N ARG A 5 0.64 -30.80 -18.63
CA ARG A 5 -0.41 -30.24 -17.75
C ARG A 5 0.16 -29.78 -16.41
N ILE A 6 1.11 -30.52 -15.84
CA ILE A 6 1.76 -30.17 -14.56
C ILE A 6 2.56 -28.86 -14.70
N LEU A 7 3.33 -28.71 -15.78
CA LEU A 7 4.09 -27.49 -16.05
C LEU A 7 3.19 -26.27 -16.23
N VAL A 8 2.08 -26.43 -16.97
CA VAL A 8 1.09 -25.35 -17.17
C VAL A 8 0.44 -24.94 -15.85
N THR A 9 0.06 -25.90 -15.00
CA THR A 9 -0.51 -25.59 -13.68
C THR A 9 0.48 -24.87 -12.77
N LEU A 10 1.77 -25.25 -12.81
CA LEU A 10 2.80 -24.60 -11.99
C LEU A 10 3.04 -23.16 -12.45
N ALA A 11 3.08 -22.92 -13.77
CA ALA A 11 3.25 -21.59 -14.33
C ALA A 11 2.06 -20.66 -13.99
N LEU A 12 0.83 -21.19 -14.06
CA LEU A 12 -0.37 -20.47 -13.64
C LEU A 12 -0.34 -20.12 -12.15
N LEU A 13 0.04 -21.05 -11.28
CA LEU A 13 0.19 -20.76 -9.85
C LEU A 13 1.23 -19.66 -9.59
N ALA A 14 2.39 -19.74 -10.25
CA ALA A 14 3.44 -18.74 -10.09
C ALA A 14 2.96 -17.34 -10.52
N ALA A 15 2.22 -17.23 -11.62
CA ALA A 15 1.65 -15.97 -12.09
C ALA A 15 0.65 -15.36 -11.09
N VAL A 16 -0.19 -16.19 -10.46
CA VAL A 16 -1.15 -15.71 -9.44
C VAL A 16 -0.42 -15.20 -8.19
N VAL A 17 0.62 -15.90 -7.75
CA VAL A 17 1.42 -15.50 -6.58
C VAL A 17 2.14 -14.17 -6.83
N THR A 18 2.71 -13.96 -8.03
CA THR A 18 3.42 -12.71 -8.33
C THR A 18 2.48 -11.52 -8.42
N VAL A 19 1.31 -11.66 -9.06
CA VAL A 19 0.33 -10.55 -9.17
C VAL A 19 -0.24 -10.17 -7.81
N THR A 20 -0.54 -11.15 -6.95
CA THR A 20 -1.07 -10.88 -5.60
C THR A 20 0.01 -10.34 -4.65
N ALA A 21 1.28 -10.68 -4.86
CA ALA A 21 2.39 -10.17 -4.06
C ALA A 21 2.80 -8.74 -4.45
N CYS A 22 2.57 -8.30 -5.69
CA CYS A 22 2.92 -6.95 -6.17
C CYS A 22 2.10 -5.80 -5.54
N GLY A 23 1.12 -6.08 -4.67
CA GLY A 23 0.33 -5.04 -3.98
C GLY A 23 0.33 -5.13 -2.45
N ARG A 24 0.94 -6.17 -1.86
CA ARG A 24 0.88 -6.42 -0.40
C ARG A 24 2.15 -6.06 0.34
N LYS A 25 3.20 -5.59 -0.35
CA LYS A 25 4.54 -5.38 0.23
C LYS A 25 4.76 -3.99 0.83
N THR A 26 3.84 -3.06 0.62
CA THR A 26 3.92 -1.71 1.20
C THR A 26 2.86 -1.60 2.29
N GLY A 27 3.26 -1.10 3.47
CA GLY A 27 2.29 -0.66 4.46
C GLY A 27 1.34 0.35 3.83
N LEU A 28 0.09 0.40 4.29
CA LEU A 28 -0.80 1.49 3.92
C LEU A 28 -0.12 2.81 4.31
N ASP A 29 -0.04 3.76 3.37
CA ASP A 29 0.43 5.11 3.68
C ASP A 29 -0.40 5.66 4.83
N THR A 30 0.23 6.39 5.74
CA THR A 30 -0.52 7.09 6.78
C THR A 30 -1.49 8.09 6.12
N PRO A 31 -2.60 8.46 6.78
CA PRO A 31 -3.53 9.44 6.22
C PRO A 31 -2.87 10.77 5.82
N TYR A 32 -1.80 11.15 6.52
CA TYR A 32 -0.98 12.31 6.19
C TYR A 32 -0.18 12.11 4.88
N GLU A 33 0.51 10.99 4.74
CA GLU A 33 1.30 10.66 3.55
C GLU A 33 0.41 10.52 2.30
N ALA A 34 -0.78 9.91 2.45
CA ALA A 34 -1.77 9.83 1.39
C ALA A 34 -2.27 11.21 0.93
N ALA A 35 -2.50 12.13 1.88
CA ALA A 35 -2.93 13.49 1.58
C ALA A 35 -1.83 14.32 0.89
N GLU A 36 -0.57 14.15 1.29
CA GLU A 36 0.57 14.76 0.59
C GLU A 36 0.70 14.25 -0.86
N GLN A 37 0.57 12.94 -1.05
CA GLN A 37 0.64 12.34 -2.39
C GLN A 37 -0.51 12.84 -3.26
N ALA A 38 -1.74 12.92 -2.72
CA ALA A 38 -2.89 13.46 -3.42
C ALA A 38 -2.70 14.93 -3.86
N ARG A 39 -2.02 15.75 -3.05
CA ARG A 39 -1.64 17.11 -3.46
C ARG A 39 -0.62 17.11 -4.60
N LYS A 40 0.44 16.31 -4.50
CA LYS A 40 1.48 16.19 -5.55
C LYS A 40 0.88 15.70 -6.87
N ASP A 41 -0.06 14.76 -6.81
CA ASP A 41 -0.74 14.23 -7.98
C ASP A 41 -1.74 15.25 -8.57
N ALA A 42 -2.46 16.00 -7.74
CA ALA A 42 -3.32 17.10 -8.20
C ALA A 42 -2.52 18.23 -8.88
N GLU A 43 -1.36 18.60 -8.33
CA GLU A 43 -0.44 19.57 -8.93
C GLU A 43 0.06 19.09 -10.30
N ARG A 44 0.50 17.83 -10.41
CA ARG A 44 0.92 17.23 -11.69
C ARG A 44 -0.21 17.15 -12.71
N ALA A 45 -1.42 16.85 -12.25
CA ALA A 45 -2.62 16.71 -13.08
C ALA A 45 -3.32 18.06 -13.36
N LYS A 46 -2.79 19.19 -12.87
CA LYS A 46 -3.41 20.54 -12.97
C LYS A 46 -4.86 20.57 -12.43
N GLN A 47 -5.13 19.74 -11.44
CA GLN A 47 -6.41 19.70 -10.73
C GLN A 47 -6.37 20.62 -9.50
N PRO A 48 -7.51 21.06 -8.97
CA PRO A 48 -7.55 21.86 -7.75
C PRO A 48 -6.82 21.13 -6.62
N VAL A 49 -5.83 21.80 -6.04
CA VAL A 49 -4.96 21.23 -5.01
C VAL A 49 -5.72 21.15 -3.69
N PRO A 50 -5.82 19.96 -3.07
CA PRO A 50 -6.42 19.81 -1.74
C PRO A 50 -5.71 20.67 -0.68
N PRO A 51 -6.41 21.06 0.39
CA PRO A 51 -5.82 21.82 1.49
C PRO A 51 -4.63 21.07 2.11
N GLU A 52 -3.68 21.82 2.67
CA GLU A 52 -2.47 21.24 3.25
C GLU A 52 -2.81 20.37 4.47
N PRO A 53 -2.36 19.10 4.51
CA PRO A 53 -2.68 18.20 5.61
C PRO A 53 -2.01 18.69 6.90
N GLU A 54 -2.77 18.69 8.00
CA GLU A 54 -2.22 18.98 9.32
C GLU A 54 -1.20 17.90 9.69
N LYS A 55 0.01 18.32 10.11
CA LYS A 55 1.07 17.38 10.49
C LYS A 55 0.59 16.49 11.65
N PRO A 56 0.85 15.18 11.58
CA PRO A 56 0.46 14.28 12.66
C PRO A 56 1.12 14.74 13.96
N VAL A 57 0.31 14.90 15.00
CA VAL A 57 0.81 15.11 16.36
C VAL A 57 1.59 13.86 16.74
N LYS A 58 2.83 14.03 17.25
CA LYS A 58 3.69 12.92 17.69
C LYS A 58 2.88 11.88 18.47
N ASP A 59 3.06 10.60 18.14
CA ASP A 59 2.43 9.50 18.87
C ASP A 59 2.67 9.66 20.37
N LYS A 60 1.58 9.79 21.11
CA LYS A 60 1.61 9.89 22.57
C LYS A 60 1.60 8.48 23.12
N LYS A 61 2.50 8.21 24.07
CA LYS A 61 2.48 6.95 24.82
C LYS A 61 1.10 6.75 25.44
N PHE A 62 0.48 5.61 25.15
CA PHE A 62 -0.77 5.26 25.78
C PHE A 62 -0.46 4.76 27.19
N ILE A 63 -1.29 5.14 28.18
CA ILE A 63 -1.05 4.78 29.59
C ILE A 63 -1.00 3.25 29.78
N LEU A 64 -1.63 2.49 28.87
CA LEU A 64 -1.66 1.02 28.89
C LEU A 64 -0.57 0.36 28.02
N ASP A 65 0.31 1.12 27.36
CA ASP A 65 1.48 0.55 26.65
C ASP A 65 2.35 -0.39 27.53
N PRO A 66 2.49 -0.18 28.86
CA PRO A 66 3.24 -1.10 29.72
C PRO A 66 2.52 -2.43 30.02
N LEU A 67 1.26 -2.58 29.61
CA LEU A 67 0.44 -3.78 29.89
C LEU A 67 0.42 -4.77 28.72
N LEU A 68 1.16 -4.51 27.65
CA LEU A 68 1.31 -5.34 26.46
C LEU A 68 2.64 -6.11 26.46
#